data_AF-A0A5N6YMR8-F1
#
_entry.id   AF-A0A5N6YMR8-F1
#
_cell.length_a   1.000
_cell.length_b   1.000
_cell.length_c   1.000
_cell.angle_alpha   90.00
_cell.angle_beta   90.00
_cell.angle_gamma   90.00
#
_symmetry.space_group_name_H-M   'P 1'
#
loop_
_entity.id
_entity.type
_entity.pdbx_description
1 polymer ?
#
loop_
_entity_poly.entity_id
_entity_poly.type
_entity_poly.pdbx_seq_one_letter_code
_entity_poly.pdbx_strand_id
1 'polypeptide(L)'
;FSTTTDEHTRWKSWSRIESIKNLIIGLLLYDSSLSGIFSTSPVISTSTLHVALPCDFALYRAQSPHDWMALIQKGSRITTPTVKLSHNEFYLPTLPHQVHLSCLYGIMSAILVRLTANYHRLIIGSDLGQEDWHQHIPWRIYNLDKRASSITKVVIHFIQLYDTILANSNPNCIVIWHNLCLLLTADIRLHERAAGREGPEAMQTARQAIALWAKTPAARRACLHAAQIFHTLSNWKPMDGMGFQPARCLLNSALVLALYTLVSPGATETRHADAFDLATADIDWKIVGEEGMADSTPEGERSRTDDPAVNFIRFGGPVVLCGKTYFGGASYARRLLLDFASLLDEVGRHWMAKYPRLLYMIHDTMVDVDVGGEMREGTT
;
A
#
# COMPACT_ATOMS: atom_id res chain seq x y z
N PHE A 1 26.54 26.69 6.81
CA PHE A 1 26.12 27.05 8.18
C PHE A 1 27.14 26.59 9.25
N SER A 2 27.90 25.52 9.02
CA SER A 2 28.96 25.03 9.92
C SER A 2 30.15 25.98 10.11
N THR A 3 30.31 26.97 9.22
CA THR A 3 31.40 27.98 9.26
C THR A 3 31.01 29.28 9.95
N THR A 4 29.75 29.43 10.38
CA THR A 4 29.25 30.67 11.01
C THR A 4 29.43 30.59 12.52
N THR A 5 30.18 31.54 13.11
CA THR A 5 30.43 31.62 14.55
C THR A 5 29.27 32.25 15.33
N ASP A 6 28.48 33.12 14.69
CA ASP A 6 27.27 33.69 15.31
C ASP A 6 26.15 32.63 15.44
N GLU A 7 25.80 32.31 16.69
CA GLU A 7 24.82 31.28 17.03
C GLU A 7 23.42 31.60 16.49
N HIS A 8 23.02 32.88 16.53
CA HIS A 8 21.71 33.31 16.06
C HIS A 8 21.60 33.15 14.54
N THR A 9 22.61 33.59 13.78
CA THR A 9 22.66 33.38 12.32
C THR A 9 22.74 31.90 11.95
N ARG A 10 23.46 31.09 12.75
CA ARG A 10 23.56 29.63 12.53
C ARG A 10 22.22 28.94 12.72
N TRP A 11 21.52 29.21 13.84
CA TRP A 11 20.18 28.70 14.11
C TRP A 11 19.18 29.10 13.02
N LYS A 12 19.16 30.38 12.62
CA LYS A 12 18.25 30.89 11.58
C LYS A 12 18.51 30.28 10.20
N SER A 13 19.78 30.02 9.86
CA SER A 13 20.13 29.35 8.61
C SER A 13 19.74 27.88 8.62
N TRP A 14 19.98 27.19 9.73
CA TRP A 14 19.57 25.79 9.92
C TRP A 14 18.04 25.64 9.88
N SER A 15 17.30 26.51 10.58
CA SER A 15 15.84 26.45 10.61
C SER A 15 15.22 26.64 9.24
N ARG A 16 15.75 27.56 8.42
CA ARG A 16 15.36 27.72 7.01
C ARG A 16 15.54 26.45 6.19
N ILE A 17 16.68 25.77 6.35
CA ILE A 17 16.96 24.50 5.67
C ILE A 17 15.95 23.43 6.10
N GLU A 18 15.67 23.32 7.40
CA GLU A 18 14.68 22.36 7.91
C GLU A 18 13.25 22.66 7.45
N SER A 19 12.87 23.93 7.35
CA SER A 19 11.59 24.32 6.76
C SER A 19 11.50 23.92 5.28
N ILE A 20 12.58 24.10 4.50
CA ILE A 20 12.63 23.67 3.10
C ILE A 20 12.51 22.14 2.99
N LYS A 21 13.20 21.36 3.85
CA LYS A 21 13.07 19.89 3.85
C LYS A 21 11.63 19.45 4.09
N ASN A 22 10.95 20.01 5.09
CA ASN A 22 9.55 19.71 5.37
C ASN A 22 8.63 20.13 4.22
N LEU A 23 8.90 21.26 3.56
CA LEU A 23 8.16 21.70 2.38
C LEU A 23 8.32 20.70 1.22
N ILE A 24 9.53 20.22 0.94
CA ILE A 24 9.78 19.21 -0.10
C ILE A 24 8.99 17.93 0.19
N ILE A 25 8.96 17.48 1.45
CA ILE A 25 8.16 16.31 1.84
C ILE A 25 6.67 16.56 1.64
N GLY A 26 6.18 17.74 1.99
CA GLY A 26 4.80 18.14 1.72
C GLY A 26 4.46 18.13 0.23
N LEU A 27 5.37 18.61 -0.63
CA LEU A 27 5.20 18.59 -2.08
C LEU A 27 5.19 17.17 -2.65
N LEU A 28 6.06 16.27 -2.16
CA LEU A 28 6.05 14.86 -2.55
C LEU A 28 4.74 14.17 -2.16
N LEU A 29 4.28 14.41 -0.93
CA LEU A 29 3.00 13.88 -0.46
C LEU A 29 1.84 14.39 -1.32
N TYR A 30 1.84 15.69 -1.65
CA TYR A 30 0.79 16.32 -2.44
C TYR A 30 0.78 15.82 -3.89
N ASP A 31 1.93 15.78 -4.56
CA ASP A 31 2.07 15.25 -5.93
C ASP A 31 1.59 13.79 -5.98
N SER A 32 2.06 12.94 -5.05
CA SER A 32 1.61 11.54 -4.97
C SER A 32 0.10 11.40 -4.76
N SER A 33 -0.51 12.29 -3.98
CA SER A 33 -1.94 12.28 -3.70
C SER A 33 -2.73 12.70 -4.92
N LEU A 34 -2.34 13.79 -5.59
CA LEU A 34 -3.02 14.27 -6.80
C LEU A 34 -2.88 13.29 -7.95
N SER A 35 -1.70 12.72 -8.18
CA SER A 35 -1.49 11.66 -9.17
C SER A 35 -2.41 10.47 -8.94
N GLY A 36 -2.59 10.06 -7.69
CA GLY A 36 -3.53 9.00 -7.32
C GLY A 36 -5.00 9.37 -7.52
N ILE A 37 -5.40 10.60 -7.22
CA ILE A 37 -6.79 11.08 -7.37
C ILE A 37 -7.16 11.26 -8.84
N PHE A 38 -6.32 11.98 -9.59
CA PHE A 38 -6.57 12.28 -11.00
C PHE A 38 -6.13 11.16 -11.93
N SER A 39 -5.51 10.11 -11.38
CA SER A 39 -5.03 8.98 -12.17
C SER A 39 -4.06 9.47 -13.26
N THR A 40 -3.10 10.30 -12.87
CA THR A 40 -2.09 10.93 -13.73
C THR A 40 -0.68 10.58 -13.25
N SER A 41 0.31 10.69 -14.16
CA SER A 41 1.70 10.59 -13.75
C SER A 41 2.05 11.73 -12.79
N PRO A 42 2.90 11.49 -11.78
CA PRO A 42 3.46 12.56 -10.95
C PRO A 42 4.25 13.57 -11.79
N VAL A 43 4.24 14.81 -11.31
CA VAL A 43 4.97 15.92 -11.92
C VAL A 43 6.44 15.87 -11.51
N ILE A 44 6.74 15.40 -10.30
CA ILE A 44 8.10 15.31 -9.80
C ILE A 44 8.85 14.18 -10.52
N SER A 45 9.99 14.53 -11.11
CA SER A 45 10.87 13.55 -11.78
C SER A 45 11.41 12.53 -10.79
N THR A 46 11.33 11.26 -11.17
CA THR A 46 11.69 10.10 -10.35
C THR A 46 13.06 9.50 -10.68
N SER A 47 13.80 10.09 -11.63
CA SER A 47 15.06 9.53 -12.12
C SER A 47 16.21 9.60 -11.11
N THR A 48 16.27 10.67 -10.33
CA THR A 48 17.34 10.95 -9.36
C THR A 48 16.78 11.55 -8.08
N LEU A 49 15.81 10.88 -7.46
CA LEU A 49 15.13 11.41 -6.29
C LEU A 49 16.00 11.26 -5.03
N HIS A 50 16.41 12.39 -4.47
CA HIS A 50 17.19 12.47 -3.23
C HIS A 50 16.42 13.30 -2.21
N VAL A 51 16.08 12.69 -1.07
CA VAL A 51 15.26 13.34 -0.04
C VAL A 51 16.06 13.43 1.26
N ALA A 52 16.48 14.63 1.61
CA ALA A 52 17.07 14.90 2.92
C ALA A 52 15.96 14.91 3.97
N LEU A 53 16.03 14.00 4.94
CA LEU A 53 15.00 13.88 5.97
C LEU A 53 15.11 15.04 6.97
N PRO A 54 14.01 15.46 7.61
CA PRO A 54 14.04 16.51 8.62
C PRO A 54 14.67 16.01 9.92
N CYS A 55 15.16 16.96 10.72
CA CYS A 55 15.68 16.69 12.06
C CYS A 55 14.56 16.31 13.03
N ASP A 56 14.97 15.95 14.25
CA ASP A 56 14.06 15.78 15.38
C ASP A 56 13.14 17.01 15.56
N PHE A 57 11.89 16.75 15.93
CA PHE A 57 10.87 17.79 16.03
C PHE A 57 11.14 18.80 17.13
N ALA A 58 11.75 18.38 18.24
CA ALA A 58 12.11 19.29 19.33
C ALA A 58 13.16 20.30 18.88
N LEU A 59 14.13 19.87 18.05
CA LEU A 59 15.09 20.78 17.42
C LEU A 59 14.38 21.78 16.51
N TYR A 60 13.42 21.32 15.68
CA TYR A 60 12.72 22.20 14.75
C TYR A 60 11.80 23.20 15.45
N ARG A 61 11.21 22.83 16.59
CA ARG A 61 10.34 23.68 17.40
C ARG A 61 11.06 24.63 18.37
N ALA A 62 12.37 24.51 18.51
CA ALA A 62 13.14 25.40 19.38
C ALA A 62 12.87 26.87 19.01
N GLN A 63 12.40 27.67 19.98
CA GLN A 63 11.96 29.06 19.74
C GLN A 63 13.11 30.06 19.84
N SER A 64 14.25 29.65 20.38
CA SER A 64 15.44 30.47 20.52
C SER A 64 16.70 29.70 20.13
N PRO A 65 17.79 30.41 19.75
CA PRO A 65 19.10 29.79 19.56
C PRO A 65 19.59 29.05 20.80
N HIS A 66 19.26 29.56 22.00
CA HIS A 66 19.68 28.97 23.26
C HIS A 66 19.03 27.59 23.48
N ASP A 67 17.73 27.47 23.28
CA ASP A 67 17.02 26.19 23.39
C ASP A 67 17.52 25.19 22.36
N TRP A 68 17.75 25.65 21.13
CA TRP A 68 18.30 24.84 20.05
C TRP A 68 19.69 24.30 20.41
N MET A 69 20.57 25.16 20.93
CA MET A 69 21.90 24.77 21.39
C MET A 69 21.85 23.80 22.57
N ALA A 70 20.95 24.00 23.54
CA ALA A 70 20.78 23.11 24.66
C ALA A 70 20.38 21.69 24.21
N LEU A 71 19.52 21.57 23.20
CA LEU A 71 19.16 20.27 22.60
C LEU A 71 20.35 19.61 21.89
N ILE A 72 21.16 20.38 21.16
CA ILE A 72 22.37 19.87 20.53
C ILE A 72 23.35 19.34 21.57
N GLN A 73 23.56 20.09 22.66
CA GLN A 73 24.43 19.68 23.77
C GLN A 73 23.94 18.42 24.49
N LYS A 74 22.61 18.21 24.52
CA LYS A 74 21.98 16.97 25.02
C LYS A 74 22.10 15.78 24.05
N GLY A 75 22.73 15.97 22.90
CA GLY A 75 23.03 14.90 21.93
C GLY A 75 22.13 14.88 20.69
N SER A 76 21.23 15.86 20.52
CA SER A 76 20.40 15.93 19.31
C SER A 76 21.25 16.23 18.07
N ARG A 77 21.08 15.41 17.02
CA ARG A 77 21.84 15.53 15.77
C ARG A 77 21.21 16.57 14.85
N ILE A 78 22.04 17.48 14.33
CA ILE A 78 21.64 18.51 13.35
C ILE A 78 21.89 18.10 11.90
N THR A 79 22.62 17.01 11.69
CA THR A 79 22.84 16.39 10.37
C THR A 79 21.84 15.27 10.19
N THR A 80 21.12 15.31 9.08
CA THR A 80 20.07 14.33 8.79
C THR A 80 20.51 13.40 7.68
N PRO A 81 20.05 12.14 7.73
CA PRO A 81 20.32 11.23 6.66
C PRO A 81 19.50 11.59 5.41
N THR A 82 20.04 11.19 4.26
CA THR A 82 19.40 11.38 2.95
C THR A 82 18.99 10.03 2.40
N VAL A 83 17.73 9.96 1.98
CA VAL A 83 17.19 8.84 1.20
C VAL A 83 17.61 9.05 -0.24
N LYS A 84 18.15 8.00 -0.87
CA LYS A 84 18.44 8.01 -2.31
C LYS A 84 17.55 7.00 -2.99
N LEU A 85 16.77 7.45 -3.96
CA LEU A 85 15.93 6.61 -4.80
C LEU A 85 16.20 6.98 -6.26
N SER A 86 17.18 6.30 -6.84
CA SER A 86 17.51 6.39 -8.27
C SER A 86 16.96 5.18 -9.01
N HIS A 87 17.06 5.17 -10.34
CA HIS A 87 16.55 4.08 -11.17
C HIS A 87 17.02 2.68 -10.74
N ASN A 88 18.33 2.50 -10.52
CA ASN A 88 18.91 1.18 -10.22
C ASN A 88 19.53 1.10 -8.82
N GLU A 89 19.64 2.23 -8.13
CA GLU A 89 20.29 2.32 -6.84
C GLU A 89 19.32 2.93 -5.83
N PHE A 90 19.29 2.34 -4.65
CA PHE A 90 18.56 2.91 -3.53
C PHE A 90 19.38 2.84 -2.26
N TYR A 91 19.12 3.78 -1.38
CA TYR A 91 19.67 3.81 -0.04
C TYR A 91 18.61 4.34 0.92
N LEU A 92 18.22 3.49 1.87
CA LEU A 92 17.37 3.84 3.00
C LEU A 92 18.26 3.96 4.25
N PRO A 93 18.28 5.12 4.94
CA PRO A 93 19.16 5.30 6.08
C PRO A 93 18.63 4.66 7.35
N THR A 94 19.49 4.16 8.23
CA THR A 94 19.05 3.80 9.59
C THR A 94 18.55 5.04 10.34
N LEU A 95 17.33 4.96 10.85
CA LEU A 95 16.71 6.02 11.62
C LEU A 95 16.84 5.73 13.13
N PRO A 96 16.95 6.77 13.98
CA PRO A 96 16.85 6.59 15.42
C PRO A 96 15.44 6.07 15.81
N HIS A 97 15.32 5.46 16.99
CA HIS A 97 14.05 4.90 17.47
C HIS A 97 12.92 5.93 17.56
N GLN A 98 13.25 7.19 17.83
CA GLN A 98 12.32 8.32 17.81
C GLN A 98 12.67 9.21 16.63
N VAL A 99 11.74 9.32 15.68
CA VAL A 99 11.83 10.23 14.54
C VAL A 99 10.57 11.06 14.43
N HIS A 100 10.72 12.26 13.89
CA HIS A 100 9.56 13.04 13.48
C HIS A 100 8.79 12.32 12.38
N LEU A 101 7.46 12.38 12.45
CA LEU A 101 6.55 11.69 11.53
C LEU A 101 6.80 12.03 10.06
N SER A 102 7.24 13.26 9.76
CA SER A 102 7.63 13.67 8.41
C SER A 102 8.71 12.79 7.79
N CYS A 103 9.59 12.15 8.58
CA CYS A 103 10.62 11.26 8.03
C CYS A 103 10.02 10.06 7.31
N LEU A 104 9.05 9.38 7.95
CA LEU A 104 8.35 8.26 7.34
C LEU A 104 7.52 8.70 6.14
N TYR A 105 6.76 9.81 6.28
CA TYR A 105 6.01 10.38 5.15
C TYR A 105 6.92 10.73 3.97
N GLY A 106 8.10 11.31 4.22
CA GLY A 106 9.07 11.64 3.19
C GLY A 106 9.54 10.41 2.43
N ILE A 107 9.94 9.35 3.14
CA ILE A 107 10.38 8.09 2.53
C ILE A 107 9.23 7.46 1.73
N MET A 108 8.05 7.28 2.34
CA MET A 108 6.93 6.60 1.71
C MET A 108 6.36 7.38 0.53
N SER A 109 6.27 8.71 0.62
CA SER A 109 5.80 9.55 -0.50
C SER A 109 6.79 9.51 -1.66
N ALA A 110 8.10 9.49 -1.37
CA ALA A 110 9.13 9.34 -2.40
C ALA A 110 9.02 7.98 -3.12
N ILE A 111 8.79 6.90 -2.38
CA ILE A 111 8.52 5.57 -2.96
C ILE A 111 7.21 5.59 -3.76
N LEU A 112 6.16 6.23 -3.25
CA LEU A 112 4.85 6.28 -3.90
C LEU A 112 4.90 7.04 -5.23
N VAL A 113 5.58 8.20 -5.29
CA VAL A 113 5.79 8.95 -6.54
C VAL A 113 6.52 8.07 -7.56
N ARG A 114 7.54 7.31 -7.14
CA ARG A 114 8.22 6.34 -8.03
C ARG A 114 7.31 5.23 -8.52
N LEU A 115 6.52 4.62 -7.64
CA LEU A 115 5.56 3.58 -8.02
C LEU A 115 4.55 4.11 -9.04
N THR A 116 3.95 5.27 -8.79
CA THR A 116 2.96 5.87 -9.69
C THR A 116 3.58 6.25 -11.04
N ALA A 117 4.79 6.80 -11.06
CA ALA A 117 5.51 7.08 -12.32
C ALA A 117 5.80 5.79 -13.12
N ASN A 118 6.24 4.73 -12.44
CA ASN A 118 6.48 3.43 -13.08
C ASN A 118 5.20 2.82 -13.61
N TYR A 119 4.10 2.87 -12.85
CA TYR A 119 2.78 2.41 -13.28
C TYR A 119 2.35 3.12 -14.57
N HIS A 120 2.41 4.46 -14.60
CA HIS A 120 2.03 5.22 -15.78
C HIS A 120 2.90 4.90 -17.00
N ARG A 121 4.21 4.74 -16.81
CA ARG A 121 5.14 4.48 -17.90
C ARG A 121 5.04 3.05 -18.45
N LEU A 122 4.91 2.05 -17.57
CA LEU A 122 5.06 0.64 -17.93
C LEU A 122 3.74 -0.12 -18.09
N ILE A 123 2.69 0.30 -17.41
CA ILE A 123 1.40 -0.41 -17.42
C ILE A 123 0.39 0.33 -18.30
N ILE A 124 0.33 1.67 -18.20
CA ILE A 124 -0.57 2.47 -19.04
C ILE A 124 0.07 2.80 -20.39
N GLY A 125 1.30 3.31 -20.37
CA GLY A 125 1.97 3.89 -21.55
C GLY A 125 2.80 2.90 -22.37
N SER A 126 2.74 1.60 -22.07
CA SER A 126 3.53 0.57 -22.74
C SER A 126 2.70 -0.69 -22.98
N ASP A 127 3.00 -1.39 -24.07
CA ASP A 127 2.39 -2.66 -24.43
C ASP A 127 2.75 -3.81 -23.46
N LEU A 128 3.72 -3.60 -22.56
CA LEU A 128 4.10 -4.55 -21.50
C LEU A 128 2.94 -4.87 -20.55
N GLY A 129 1.89 -4.05 -20.49
CA GLY A 129 0.71 -4.31 -19.66
C GLY A 129 -0.34 -5.26 -20.27
N GLN A 130 -0.25 -5.59 -21.57
CA GLN A 130 -1.33 -6.28 -22.31
C GLN A 130 -1.24 -7.80 -22.28
N GLU A 131 -0.18 -8.37 -21.77
CA GLU A 131 0.24 -9.71 -22.17
C GLU A 131 0.01 -10.70 -20.98
N ASP A 132 -0.68 -11.83 -21.25
CA ASP A 132 -1.20 -12.77 -20.23
C ASP A 132 -0.15 -13.33 -19.25
N TRP A 133 1.13 -13.26 -19.62
CA TRP A 133 2.27 -13.77 -18.83
C TRP A 133 2.45 -13.11 -17.47
N HIS A 134 1.94 -11.89 -17.30
CA HIS A 134 2.08 -11.14 -16.04
C HIS A 134 0.98 -11.40 -15.03
N GLN A 135 -0.11 -12.04 -15.43
CA GLN A 135 -1.29 -12.27 -14.59
C GLN A 135 -1.79 -10.97 -13.90
N HIS A 136 -1.59 -9.83 -14.56
CA HIS A 136 -1.92 -8.49 -14.08
C HIS A 136 -1.27 -8.09 -12.74
N ILE A 137 -0.05 -8.56 -12.49
CA ILE A 137 0.72 -8.27 -11.28
C ILE A 137 1.76 -7.16 -11.55
N PRO A 138 1.62 -5.96 -10.95
CA PRO A 138 2.50 -4.83 -11.24
C PRO A 138 3.99 -5.07 -10.98
N TRP A 139 4.35 -5.73 -9.87
CA TRP A 139 5.76 -5.94 -9.52
C TRP A 139 6.51 -6.79 -10.54
N ARG A 140 5.83 -7.73 -11.23
CA ARG A 140 6.44 -8.53 -12.30
C ARG A 140 6.84 -7.66 -13.49
N ILE A 141 5.95 -6.78 -13.91
CA ILE A 141 6.20 -5.81 -14.98
C ILE A 141 7.37 -4.90 -14.60
N TYR A 142 7.41 -4.42 -13.35
CA TYR A 142 8.50 -3.58 -12.87
C TYR A 142 9.86 -4.29 -12.88
N ASN A 143 9.88 -5.61 -12.67
CA ASN A 143 11.12 -6.40 -12.65
C ASN A 143 11.77 -6.53 -14.04
N LEU A 144 11.00 -6.41 -15.12
CA LEU A 144 11.52 -6.43 -16.49
C LEU A 144 12.30 -5.17 -16.86
N ASP A 145 11.89 -4.05 -16.27
CA ASP A 145 12.43 -2.75 -16.60
C ASP A 145 13.55 -2.42 -15.62
N LYS A 146 14.77 -2.24 -16.16
CA LYS A 146 15.97 -1.96 -15.34
C LYS A 146 15.75 -0.79 -14.37
N ARG A 147 14.98 0.24 -14.78
CA ARG A 147 14.73 1.47 -14.02
C ARG A 147 13.66 1.32 -12.93
N ALA A 148 12.87 0.26 -12.97
CA ALA A 148 11.80 -0.03 -12.02
C ALA A 148 12.10 -1.26 -11.15
N SER A 149 12.98 -2.17 -11.58
CA SER A 149 13.27 -3.44 -10.91
C SER A 149 13.63 -3.34 -9.43
N SER A 150 14.22 -2.22 -8.99
CA SER A 150 14.60 -2.02 -7.59
C SER A 150 13.42 -1.76 -6.66
N ILE A 151 12.25 -1.36 -7.18
CA ILE A 151 11.17 -0.76 -6.35
C ILE A 151 10.57 -1.76 -5.35
N THR A 152 10.40 -3.02 -5.77
CA THR A 152 9.93 -4.10 -4.89
C THR A 152 10.89 -4.32 -3.73
N LYS A 153 12.19 -4.36 -4.01
CA LYS A 153 13.25 -4.49 -3.00
C LYS A 153 13.27 -3.31 -2.04
N VAL A 154 13.02 -2.09 -2.53
CA VAL A 154 12.94 -0.88 -1.68
C VAL A 154 11.80 -1.01 -0.66
N VAL A 155 10.61 -1.47 -1.09
CA VAL A 155 9.45 -1.61 -0.19
C VAL A 155 9.64 -2.72 0.84
N ILE A 156 10.26 -3.85 0.46
CA ILE A 156 10.62 -4.92 1.39
C ILE A 156 11.69 -4.44 2.38
N HIS A 157 12.72 -3.76 1.89
CA HIS A 157 13.79 -3.25 2.75
C HIS A 157 13.29 -2.17 3.72
N PHE A 158 12.28 -1.39 3.34
CA PHE A 158 11.64 -0.41 4.22
C PHE A 158 11.15 -1.06 5.51
N ILE A 159 10.39 -2.16 5.42
CA ILE A 159 9.85 -2.80 6.62
C ILE A 159 10.94 -3.51 7.43
N GLN A 160 11.94 -4.08 6.77
CA GLN A 160 13.11 -4.66 7.47
C GLN A 160 13.82 -3.64 8.36
N LEU A 161 13.93 -2.39 7.91
CA LEU A 161 14.60 -1.31 8.65
C LEU A 161 13.70 -0.60 9.66
N TYR A 162 12.42 -0.38 9.33
CA TYR A 162 11.58 0.57 10.04
C TYR A 162 10.36 -0.04 10.72
N ASP A 163 10.19 -1.36 10.73
CA ASP A 163 9.06 -2.04 11.36
C ASP A 163 8.75 -1.55 12.78
N THR A 164 9.74 -1.49 13.67
CA THR A 164 9.55 -1.00 15.05
C THR A 164 9.16 0.48 15.10
N ILE A 165 9.71 1.30 14.20
CA ILE A 165 9.38 2.73 14.13
C ILE A 165 7.96 2.91 13.58
N LEU A 166 7.58 2.10 12.58
CA LEU A 166 6.29 2.14 11.92
C LEU A 166 5.17 1.70 12.87
N ALA A 167 5.37 0.61 13.62
CA ALA A 167 4.42 0.09 14.61
C ALA A 167 4.13 1.11 15.73
N ASN A 168 5.10 1.94 16.08
CA ASN A 168 4.95 3.01 17.08
C ASN A 168 4.58 4.38 16.47
N SER A 169 4.28 4.43 15.17
CA SER A 169 3.97 5.66 14.45
C SER A 169 2.46 5.89 14.31
N ASN A 170 2.07 6.98 13.65
CA ASN A 170 0.69 7.29 13.36
C ASN A 170 0.05 6.21 12.44
N PRO A 171 -1.19 5.77 12.67
CA PRO A 171 -1.87 4.77 11.84
C PRO A 171 -1.88 5.09 10.34
N ASN A 172 -1.88 6.37 9.96
CA ASN A 172 -1.80 6.78 8.56
C ASN A 172 -0.51 6.30 7.87
N CYS A 173 0.61 6.20 8.59
CA CYS A 173 1.87 5.69 8.05
C CYS A 173 1.78 4.19 7.78
N ILE A 174 1.19 3.43 8.69
CA ILE A 174 0.94 1.99 8.54
C ILE A 174 0.07 1.75 7.29
N VAL A 175 -1.03 2.50 7.15
CA VAL A 175 -1.93 2.42 5.99
C VAL A 175 -1.20 2.74 4.67
N ILE A 176 -0.35 3.78 4.66
CA ILE A 176 0.40 4.15 3.45
C ILE A 176 1.38 3.05 3.07
N TRP A 177 2.10 2.46 4.04
CA TRP A 177 3.03 1.37 3.77
C TRP A 177 2.32 0.14 3.20
N HIS A 178 1.20 -0.28 3.80
CA HIS A 178 0.38 -1.36 3.23
C HIS A 178 -0.12 -1.01 1.82
N ASN A 179 -0.49 0.24 1.56
CA ASN A 179 -0.89 0.67 0.23
C ASN A 179 0.28 0.62 -0.79
N LEU A 180 1.53 0.91 -0.39
CA LEU A 180 2.70 0.69 -1.26
C LEU A 180 2.81 -0.77 -1.69
N CYS A 181 2.59 -1.69 -0.75
CA CYS A 181 2.61 -3.12 -1.03
C CYS A 181 1.42 -3.53 -1.91
N LEU A 182 0.22 -2.99 -1.63
CA LEU A 182 -0.99 -3.23 -2.42
C LEU A 182 -0.78 -2.85 -3.90
N LEU A 183 -0.17 -1.69 -4.14
CA LEU A 183 0.15 -1.19 -5.49
C LEU A 183 1.21 -2.01 -6.24
N LEU A 184 2.04 -2.78 -5.52
CA LEU A 184 2.97 -3.73 -6.13
C LEU A 184 2.26 -5.02 -6.54
N THR A 185 1.26 -5.45 -5.76
CA THR A 185 0.62 -6.76 -5.91
C THR A 185 -0.68 -6.75 -6.71
N ALA A 186 -1.33 -5.60 -6.86
CA ALA A 186 -2.63 -5.47 -7.50
C ALA A 186 -2.68 -4.24 -8.43
N ASP A 187 -3.11 -4.44 -9.68
CA ASP A 187 -3.44 -3.33 -10.57
C ASP A 187 -4.77 -2.68 -10.15
N ILE A 188 -4.70 -1.55 -9.46
CA ILE A 188 -5.90 -0.88 -8.94
C ILE A 188 -6.83 -0.41 -10.06
N ARG A 189 -6.33 -0.03 -11.25
CA ARG A 189 -7.25 0.33 -12.35
C ARG A 189 -7.97 -0.88 -12.92
N LEU A 190 -7.32 -2.05 -12.93
CA LEU A 190 -8.00 -3.29 -13.28
C LEU A 190 -9.16 -3.55 -12.31
N HIS A 191 -8.94 -3.35 -11.01
CA HIS A 191 -9.98 -3.48 -9.98
C HIS A 191 -11.09 -2.45 -10.14
N GLU A 192 -10.77 -1.18 -10.44
CA GLU A 192 -11.77 -0.15 -10.74
C GLU A 192 -12.60 -0.49 -11.99
N ARG A 193 -11.97 -1.01 -13.06
CA ARG A 193 -12.68 -1.48 -14.25
C ARG A 193 -13.61 -2.65 -13.94
N ALA A 194 -13.15 -3.64 -13.18
CA ALA A 194 -13.95 -4.78 -12.72
C ALA A 194 -15.09 -4.39 -11.75
N ALA A 195 -15.01 -3.19 -11.16
CA ALA A 195 -16.08 -2.58 -10.38
C ALA A 195 -17.07 -1.74 -11.24
N GLY A 196 -16.83 -1.62 -12.54
CA GLY A 196 -17.75 -0.98 -13.49
C GLY A 196 -17.35 0.42 -13.95
N ARG A 197 -16.13 0.89 -13.66
CA ARG A 197 -15.67 2.25 -14.02
C ARG A 197 -15.82 2.60 -15.50
N GLU A 198 -15.58 1.64 -16.39
CA GLU A 198 -15.56 1.84 -17.85
C GLU A 198 -16.76 1.17 -18.55
N GLY A 199 -17.80 0.82 -17.79
CA GLY A 199 -19.02 0.19 -18.31
C GLY A 199 -19.00 -1.35 -18.29
N PRO A 200 -20.12 -1.98 -18.66
CA PRO A 200 -20.33 -3.42 -18.42
C PRO A 200 -19.41 -4.36 -19.20
N GLU A 201 -19.06 -4.02 -20.44
CA GLU A 201 -18.18 -4.84 -21.28
C GLU A 201 -16.75 -4.88 -20.72
N ALA A 202 -16.18 -3.71 -20.44
CA ALA A 202 -14.86 -3.60 -19.80
C ALA A 202 -14.83 -4.26 -18.42
N MET A 203 -15.94 -4.20 -17.68
CA MET A 203 -16.09 -4.85 -16.38
C MET A 203 -15.96 -6.37 -16.48
N GLN A 204 -16.61 -7.01 -17.46
CA GLN A 204 -16.55 -8.47 -17.63
C GLN A 204 -15.15 -8.94 -17.98
N THR A 205 -14.49 -8.27 -18.93
CA THR A 205 -13.10 -8.56 -19.31
C THR A 205 -12.16 -8.38 -18.12
N ALA A 206 -12.34 -7.31 -17.34
CA ALA A 206 -11.53 -7.06 -16.15
C ALA A 206 -11.77 -8.12 -15.06
N ARG A 207 -12.99 -8.64 -14.89
CA ARG A 207 -13.27 -9.73 -13.94
C ARG A 207 -12.60 -11.05 -14.34
N GLN A 208 -12.53 -11.35 -15.64
CA GLN A 208 -11.77 -12.52 -16.14
C GLN A 208 -10.27 -12.40 -15.82
N ALA A 209 -9.70 -11.22 -16.05
CA ALA A 209 -8.33 -10.90 -15.67
C ALA A 209 -8.10 -11.01 -14.14
N ILE A 210 -9.04 -10.53 -13.32
CA ILE A 210 -9.00 -10.69 -11.86
C ILE A 210 -9.07 -12.17 -11.44
N ALA A 211 -9.84 -13.00 -12.14
CA ALA A 211 -9.88 -14.44 -11.85
C ALA A 211 -8.52 -15.14 -12.07
N LEU A 212 -7.72 -14.67 -13.03
CA LEU A 212 -6.34 -15.12 -13.21
C LEU A 212 -5.43 -14.60 -12.09
N TRP A 213 -5.52 -13.31 -11.77
CA TRP A 213 -4.76 -12.68 -10.69
C TRP A 213 -5.04 -13.34 -9.33
N ALA A 214 -6.30 -13.62 -8.99
CA ALA A 214 -6.73 -14.18 -7.71
C ALA A 214 -6.12 -15.55 -7.39
N LYS A 215 -5.70 -16.31 -8.42
CA LYS A 215 -5.01 -17.59 -8.24
C LYS A 215 -3.57 -17.44 -7.77
N THR A 216 -3.01 -16.23 -7.79
CA THR A 216 -1.58 -15.99 -7.56
C THR A 216 -1.26 -15.77 -6.08
N PRO A 217 -0.02 -16.08 -5.65
CA PRO A 217 0.48 -15.66 -4.34
C PRO A 217 0.46 -14.14 -4.12
N ALA A 218 0.64 -13.36 -5.19
CA ALA A 218 0.59 -11.89 -5.13
C ALA A 218 -0.80 -11.40 -4.73
N ALA A 219 -1.88 -11.99 -5.25
CA ALA A 219 -3.24 -11.65 -4.86
C ALA A 219 -3.54 -11.96 -3.39
N ARG A 220 -3.04 -13.10 -2.91
CA ARG A 220 -3.16 -13.48 -1.49
C ARG A 220 -2.40 -12.52 -0.59
N ARG A 221 -1.20 -12.10 -0.98
CA ARG A 221 -0.46 -11.03 -0.28
C ARG A 221 -1.22 -9.70 -0.31
N ALA A 222 -1.84 -9.34 -1.44
CA ALA A 222 -2.66 -8.15 -1.56
C ALA A 222 -3.85 -8.17 -0.58
N CYS A 223 -4.49 -9.33 -0.40
CA CYS A 223 -5.58 -9.52 0.55
C CYS A 223 -5.13 -9.26 2.01
N LEU A 224 -3.93 -9.71 2.40
CA LEU A 224 -3.38 -9.41 3.72
C LEU A 224 -3.20 -7.92 3.93
N HIS A 225 -2.58 -7.22 2.97
CA HIS A 225 -2.40 -5.77 3.07
C HIS A 225 -3.72 -5.01 3.09
N ALA A 226 -4.71 -5.43 2.29
CA ALA A 226 -6.04 -4.85 2.29
C ALA A 226 -6.78 -5.04 3.63
N ALA A 227 -6.67 -6.23 4.23
CA ALA A 227 -7.28 -6.52 5.53
C ALA A 227 -6.59 -5.75 6.67
N GLN A 228 -5.27 -5.59 6.63
CA GLN A 228 -4.52 -4.80 7.59
C GLN A 228 -4.81 -3.30 7.48
N ILE A 229 -5.06 -2.78 6.26
CA ILE A 229 -5.58 -1.41 6.07
C ILE A 229 -6.95 -1.24 6.74
N PHE A 230 -7.85 -2.20 6.53
CA PHE A 230 -9.17 -2.20 7.17
C PHE A 230 -9.02 -2.19 8.70
N HIS A 231 -8.25 -3.12 9.27
CA HIS A 231 -8.04 -3.21 10.71
C HIS A 231 -7.42 -1.95 11.31
N THR A 232 -6.39 -1.41 10.66
CA THR A 232 -5.72 -0.18 11.11
C THR A 232 -6.70 0.99 11.18
N LEU A 233 -7.60 1.10 10.20
CA LEU A 233 -8.60 2.17 10.14
C LEU A 233 -9.82 1.92 11.03
N SER A 234 -10.19 0.67 11.31
CA SER A 234 -11.21 0.34 12.31
C SER A 234 -10.82 0.79 13.72
N ASN A 235 -9.51 0.86 14.00
CA ASN A 235 -8.97 1.34 15.27
C ASN A 235 -8.58 2.82 15.26
N TRP A 236 -8.87 3.54 14.17
CA TRP A 236 -8.51 4.95 14.01
C TRP A 236 -9.22 5.84 15.04
N LYS A 237 -8.49 6.82 15.58
CA LYS A 237 -9.03 7.79 16.53
C LYS A 237 -8.99 9.20 15.93
N PRO A 238 -9.94 10.09 16.27
CA PRO A 238 -9.93 11.47 15.79
C PRO A 238 -8.62 12.24 16.00
N MET A 239 -7.89 11.90 17.06
CA MET A 239 -6.60 12.50 17.41
C MET A 239 -5.48 12.15 16.44
N ASP A 240 -5.59 11.01 15.75
CA ASP A 240 -4.59 10.57 14.77
C ASP A 240 -4.57 11.48 13.53
N GLY A 241 -5.65 12.25 13.33
CA GLY A 241 -5.87 13.02 12.12
C GLY A 241 -6.11 12.11 10.91
N MET A 242 -6.80 12.63 9.91
CA MET A 242 -6.98 11.92 8.65
C MET A 242 -6.16 12.63 7.57
N GLY A 243 -5.15 11.92 7.06
CA GLY A 243 -4.41 12.36 5.88
C GLY A 243 -5.28 12.32 4.61
N PHE A 244 -4.76 12.81 3.49
CA PHE A 244 -5.49 12.80 2.22
C PHE A 244 -5.68 11.40 1.61
N GLN A 245 -4.83 10.44 2.01
CA GLN A 245 -4.65 9.17 1.34
C GLN A 245 -5.40 7.96 1.95
N PRO A 246 -5.57 7.83 3.28
CA PRO A 246 -6.09 6.61 3.91
C PRO A 246 -7.49 6.18 3.43
N ALA A 247 -8.43 7.11 3.22
CA ALA A 247 -9.77 6.76 2.73
C ALA A 247 -9.72 6.14 1.32
N ARG A 248 -8.84 6.65 0.45
CA ARG A 248 -8.61 6.05 -0.88
C ARG A 248 -7.94 4.68 -0.76
N CYS A 249 -6.99 4.52 0.17
CA CYS A 249 -6.39 3.22 0.46
C CYS A 249 -7.45 2.20 0.93
N LEU A 250 -8.41 2.64 1.75
CA LEU A 250 -9.51 1.80 2.22
C LEU A 250 -10.47 1.42 1.09
N LEU A 251 -10.81 2.36 0.19
CA LEU A 251 -11.56 2.06 -1.03
C LEU A 251 -10.85 1.00 -1.87
N ASN A 252 -9.56 1.19 -2.15
CA ASN A 252 -8.77 0.25 -2.95
C ASN A 252 -8.72 -1.14 -2.29
N SER A 253 -8.60 -1.17 -0.96
CA SER A 253 -8.61 -2.41 -0.16
C SER A 253 -9.94 -3.14 -0.25
N ALA A 254 -11.06 -2.40 -0.22
CA ALA A 254 -12.40 -2.96 -0.42
C ALA A 254 -12.52 -3.62 -1.78
N LEU A 255 -12.06 -2.95 -2.85
CA LEU A 255 -12.09 -3.51 -4.20
C LEU A 255 -11.26 -4.79 -4.31
N VAL A 256 -10.03 -4.78 -3.77
CA VAL A 256 -9.14 -5.95 -3.77
C VAL A 256 -9.79 -7.15 -3.08
N LEU A 257 -10.28 -6.99 -1.85
CA LEU A 257 -10.88 -8.10 -1.11
C LEU A 257 -12.22 -8.56 -1.69
N ALA A 258 -13.10 -7.63 -2.07
CA ALA A 258 -14.39 -7.97 -2.63
C ALA A 258 -14.26 -8.68 -3.98
N LEU A 259 -13.40 -8.20 -4.88
CA LEU A 259 -13.20 -8.81 -6.20
C LEU A 259 -12.43 -10.12 -6.10
N TYR A 260 -11.45 -10.25 -5.19
CA TYR A 260 -10.83 -11.53 -4.87
C TYR A 260 -11.87 -12.55 -4.40
N THR A 261 -12.76 -12.14 -3.49
CA THR A 261 -13.83 -13.01 -2.94
C THR A 261 -14.85 -13.35 -4.02
N LEU A 262 -15.21 -12.41 -4.90
CA LEU A 262 -16.17 -12.63 -5.98
C LEU A 262 -15.75 -13.78 -6.91
N VAL A 263 -14.48 -13.80 -7.31
CA VAL A 263 -13.94 -14.77 -8.29
C VAL A 263 -13.37 -16.03 -7.63
N SER A 264 -13.23 -16.04 -6.31
CA SER A 264 -12.74 -17.21 -5.59
C SER A 264 -13.76 -18.34 -5.65
N PRO A 265 -13.33 -19.61 -5.78
CA PRO A 265 -14.24 -20.74 -5.75
C PRO A 265 -15.07 -20.72 -4.48
N GLY A 266 -16.36 -21.02 -4.59
CA GLY A 266 -17.22 -21.24 -3.42
C GLY A 266 -16.69 -22.43 -2.64
N ALA A 267 -16.07 -22.19 -1.49
CA ALA A 267 -15.74 -23.26 -0.57
C ALA A 267 -17.05 -23.77 0.07
N THR A 268 -17.14 -25.08 0.28
CA THR A 268 -18.15 -25.64 1.18
C THR A 268 -17.89 -25.08 2.59
N GLU A 269 -18.96 -24.71 3.31
CA GLU A 269 -18.90 -24.08 4.64
C GLU A 269 -18.33 -25.04 5.72
N THR A 270 -17.09 -25.49 5.58
CA THR A 270 -16.39 -26.17 6.67
C THR A 270 -15.81 -25.11 7.58
N ARG A 271 -16.46 -24.90 8.73
CA ARG A 271 -15.92 -24.06 9.82
C ARG A 271 -14.57 -24.64 10.26
N HIS A 272 -13.49 -23.99 9.88
CA HIS A 272 -12.17 -24.28 10.44
C HIS A 272 -12.03 -23.53 11.77
N ALA A 273 -11.92 -24.26 12.87
CA ALA A 273 -11.82 -23.69 14.22
C ALA A 273 -10.55 -22.83 14.44
N ASP A 274 -9.54 -22.97 13.57
CA ASP A 274 -8.26 -22.26 13.61
C ASP A 274 -8.03 -21.41 12.34
N ALA A 275 -9.05 -20.70 11.87
CA ALA A 275 -8.93 -19.88 10.68
C ALA A 275 -8.07 -18.63 10.95
N PHE A 276 -7.03 -18.43 10.12
CA PHE A 276 -6.15 -17.26 10.17
C PHE A 276 -6.91 -15.99 9.81
N ASP A 277 -7.06 -15.06 10.76
CA ASP A 277 -7.71 -13.77 10.55
C ASP A 277 -6.75 -12.76 9.93
N LEU A 278 -7.00 -12.40 8.67
CA LEU A 278 -6.13 -11.53 7.88
C LEU A 278 -6.04 -10.11 8.47
N ALA A 279 -7.08 -9.68 9.20
CA ALA A 279 -7.21 -8.33 9.73
C ALA A 279 -6.57 -8.21 11.12
N THR A 280 -6.82 -9.17 12.01
CA THR A 280 -6.41 -9.09 13.43
C THR A 280 -5.12 -9.84 13.76
N ALA A 281 -4.60 -10.67 12.85
CA ALA A 281 -3.34 -11.36 13.06
C ALA A 281 -2.15 -10.38 13.17
N ASP A 282 -1.26 -10.67 14.12
CA ASP A 282 0.04 -10.02 14.25
C ASP A 282 1.01 -10.65 13.23
N ILE A 283 1.19 -9.96 12.09
CA ILE A 283 1.98 -10.45 10.97
C ILE A 283 3.40 -9.88 11.05
N ASP A 284 4.40 -10.75 11.27
CA ASP A 284 5.80 -10.35 11.14
C ASP A 284 6.19 -10.27 9.66
N TRP A 285 6.13 -9.05 9.12
CA TRP A 285 6.47 -8.77 7.73
C TRP A 285 7.95 -9.00 7.39
N LYS A 286 8.84 -9.13 8.37
CA LYS A 286 10.23 -9.55 8.13
C LYS A 286 10.31 -11.04 7.81
N ILE A 287 9.51 -11.86 8.48
CA ILE A 287 9.39 -13.30 8.20
C ILE A 287 8.72 -13.51 6.84
N VAL A 288 7.63 -12.77 6.54
CA VAL A 288 6.96 -12.84 5.24
C VAL A 288 7.90 -12.47 4.09
N GLY A 289 8.76 -11.46 4.29
CA GLY A 289 9.82 -11.10 3.33
C GLY A 289 9.28 -10.87 1.91
N GLU A 290 9.84 -11.59 0.94
CA GLU A 290 9.50 -11.48 -0.48
C GLU A 290 8.36 -12.41 -0.94
N GLU A 291 7.74 -13.20 -0.04
CA GLU A 291 6.70 -14.16 -0.42
C GLU A 291 5.52 -13.48 -1.13
N GLY A 292 5.16 -13.97 -2.32
CA GLY A 292 4.16 -13.33 -3.18
C GLY A 292 4.63 -12.09 -3.95
N MET A 293 5.90 -11.71 -3.84
CA MET A 293 6.56 -10.64 -4.61
C MET A 293 7.89 -11.07 -5.26
N ALA A 294 8.14 -12.37 -5.32
CA ALA A 294 9.26 -12.97 -6.01
C ALA A 294 8.76 -14.17 -6.82
N ASP A 295 9.35 -14.37 -8.01
CA ASP A 295 9.07 -15.57 -8.78
C ASP A 295 9.65 -16.76 -8.02
N SER A 296 8.72 -17.61 -7.63
CA SER A 296 8.87 -18.67 -6.67
C SER A 296 9.09 -19.99 -7.40
N THR A 297 9.86 -20.92 -6.82
CA THR A 297 9.84 -22.33 -7.25
C THR A 297 8.39 -22.82 -7.41
N PRO A 298 8.09 -23.65 -8.42
CA PRO A 298 6.72 -24.06 -8.73
C PRO A 298 6.00 -24.61 -7.50
N GLU A 299 4.69 -24.32 -7.41
CA GLU A 299 3.84 -24.50 -6.22
C GLU A 299 3.88 -25.91 -5.60
N GLY A 300 4.34 -26.93 -6.33
CA GLY A 300 4.46 -28.32 -5.87
C GLY A 300 5.67 -28.63 -4.97
N GLU A 301 6.67 -27.75 -4.87
CA GLU A 301 7.91 -28.02 -4.10
C GLU A 301 7.96 -27.32 -2.73
N ARG A 302 6.95 -26.49 -2.41
CA ARG A 302 6.97 -25.67 -1.19
C ARG A 302 6.27 -26.36 -0.03
N SER A 303 7.00 -26.60 1.05
CA SER A 303 6.42 -27.10 2.29
C SER A 303 5.68 -25.99 3.06
N ARG A 304 4.70 -26.39 3.87
CA ARG A 304 4.12 -25.50 4.89
C ARG A 304 5.18 -25.07 5.90
N THR A 305 5.04 -23.86 6.39
CA THR A 305 5.86 -23.26 7.46
C THR A 305 5.07 -23.20 8.76
N ASP A 306 5.71 -22.81 9.85
CA ASP A 306 5.01 -22.49 11.10
C ASP A 306 4.30 -21.12 11.05
N ASP A 307 4.70 -20.25 10.11
CA ASP A 307 4.08 -18.93 9.93
C ASP A 307 2.76 -19.02 9.11
N PRO A 308 1.61 -18.60 9.68
CA PRO A 308 0.31 -18.69 9.01
C PRO A 308 0.14 -17.67 7.87
N ALA A 309 0.80 -16.50 7.93
CA ALA A 309 0.74 -15.50 6.87
C ALA A 309 1.47 -15.98 5.61
N VAL A 310 2.65 -16.60 5.78
CA VAL A 310 3.41 -17.24 4.69
C VAL A 310 2.59 -18.38 4.07
N ASN A 311 1.97 -19.23 4.90
CA ASN A 311 1.11 -20.30 4.41
C ASN A 311 -0.11 -19.78 3.65
N PHE A 312 -0.75 -18.71 4.13
CA PHE A 312 -1.85 -18.08 3.42
C PHE A 312 -1.40 -17.54 2.06
N ILE A 313 -0.24 -16.86 1.98
CA ILE A 313 0.31 -16.38 0.70
C ILE A 313 0.59 -17.54 -0.26
N ARG A 314 1.13 -18.66 0.24
CA ARG A 314 1.49 -19.81 -0.60
C ARG A 314 0.28 -20.60 -1.08
N PHE A 315 -0.64 -20.94 -0.17
CA PHE A 315 -1.68 -21.94 -0.43
C PHE A 315 -3.10 -21.37 -0.44
N GLY A 316 -3.29 -20.12 -0.02
CA GLY A 316 -4.61 -19.56 0.21
C GLY A 316 -5.27 -20.12 1.47
N GLY A 317 -6.54 -19.77 1.61
CA GLY A 317 -7.35 -20.11 2.76
C GLY A 317 -8.62 -19.27 2.77
N PRO A 318 -9.52 -19.50 3.74
CA PRO A 318 -10.69 -18.67 3.91
C PRO A 318 -10.29 -17.21 4.17
N VAL A 319 -11.01 -16.27 3.57
CA VAL A 319 -10.86 -14.85 3.90
C VAL A 319 -11.59 -14.62 5.22
N VAL A 320 -10.83 -14.33 6.28
CA VAL A 320 -11.40 -13.99 7.59
C VAL A 320 -10.99 -12.56 7.95
N LEU A 321 -11.97 -11.72 8.30
CA LEU A 321 -11.73 -10.38 8.84
C LEU A 321 -12.51 -10.20 10.14
N CYS A 322 -11.80 -9.84 11.20
CA CYS A 322 -12.38 -9.56 12.52
C CYS A 322 -13.34 -10.67 12.99
N GLY A 323 -12.91 -11.93 12.85
CA GLY A 323 -13.67 -13.13 13.21
C GLY A 323 -14.80 -13.53 12.25
N LYS A 324 -15.08 -12.74 11.20
CA LYS A 324 -16.08 -13.08 10.18
C LYS A 324 -15.42 -13.81 9.01
N THR A 325 -15.93 -14.97 8.63
CA THR A 325 -15.48 -15.73 7.45
C THR A 325 -16.27 -15.31 6.21
N TYR A 326 -15.55 -15.10 5.10
CA TYR A 326 -16.06 -14.78 3.79
C TYR A 326 -15.67 -15.88 2.81
N PHE A 327 -16.67 -16.57 2.25
CA PHE A 327 -16.45 -17.59 1.23
C PHE A 327 -16.55 -16.99 -0.17
N GLY A 328 -16.13 -17.74 -1.19
CA GLY A 328 -16.22 -17.29 -2.58
C GLY A 328 -17.64 -16.95 -3.03
N GLY A 329 -17.77 -15.98 -3.93
CA GLY A 329 -19.02 -15.60 -4.58
C GLY A 329 -19.56 -14.21 -4.23
N ALA A 330 -20.58 -13.80 -4.96
CA ALA A 330 -21.12 -12.43 -4.95
C ALA A 330 -21.73 -12.02 -3.61
N SER A 331 -22.34 -12.96 -2.88
CA SER A 331 -22.96 -12.67 -1.58
C SER A 331 -21.94 -12.14 -0.55
N TYR A 332 -20.80 -12.83 -0.41
CA TYR A 332 -19.74 -12.43 0.51
C TYR A 332 -18.93 -11.24 -0.02
N ALA A 333 -18.73 -11.13 -1.34
CA ALA A 333 -18.14 -9.93 -1.95
C ALA A 333 -18.96 -8.67 -1.63
N ARG A 334 -20.28 -8.73 -1.77
CA ARG A 334 -21.20 -7.65 -1.38
C ARG A 334 -21.11 -7.29 0.09
N ARG A 335 -21.08 -8.30 0.96
CA ARG A 335 -20.93 -8.08 2.41
C ARG A 335 -19.63 -7.35 2.76
N LEU A 336 -18.51 -7.72 2.13
CA LEU A 336 -17.24 -7.01 2.30
C LEU A 336 -17.35 -5.54 1.89
N LEU A 337 -17.94 -5.25 0.72
CA LEU A 337 -18.12 -3.85 0.29
C LEU A 337 -18.92 -3.03 1.32
N LEU A 338 -19.96 -3.62 1.92
CA LEU A 338 -20.76 -2.97 2.96
C LEU A 338 -19.96 -2.73 4.25
N ASP A 339 -19.19 -3.71 4.72
CA ASP A 339 -18.34 -3.56 5.92
C ASP A 339 -17.31 -2.42 5.70
N PHE A 340 -16.70 -2.32 4.51
CA PHE A 340 -15.78 -1.24 4.17
C PHE A 340 -16.46 0.12 3.96
N ALA A 341 -17.68 0.14 3.38
CA ALA A 341 -18.45 1.36 3.21
C ALA A 341 -18.86 1.97 4.56
N SER A 342 -19.31 1.13 5.51
CA SER A 342 -19.61 1.54 6.87
C SER A 342 -18.39 2.17 7.55
N LEU A 343 -17.21 1.55 7.41
CA LEU A 343 -15.98 2.11 7.96
C LEU A 343 -15.59 3.44 7.28
N LEU A 344 -15.79 3.58 5.97
CA LEU A 344 -15.57 4.86 5.27
C LEU A 344 -16.53 5.95 5.74
N ASP A 345 -17.77 5.62 6.09
CA ASP A 345 -18.74 6.57 6.66
C ASP A 345 -18.31 7.04 8.06
N GLU A 346 -17.69 6.17 8.86
CA GLU A 346 -17.20 6.50 10.21
C GLU A 346 -15.90 7.34 10.19
N VAL A 347 -14.94 6.96 9.34
CA VAL A 347 -13.61 7.59 9.32
C VAL A 347 -13.57 8.80 8.38
N GLY A 348 -14.39 8.84 7.32
CA GLY A 348 -14.40 9.89 6.31
C GLY A 348 -15.12 11.18 6.73
N ARG A 349 -14.48 12.34 6.55
CA ARG A 349 -15.15 13.66 6.66
C ARG A 349 -15.87 14.05 5.35
N HIS A 350 -16.65 15.13 5.37
CA HIS A 350 -17.51 15.64 4.29
C HIS A 350 -16.91 15.64 2.86
N TRP A 351 -15.60 15.89 2.67
CA TRP A 351 -15.00 15.91 1.32
C TRP A 351 -14.69 14.50 0.75
N MET A 352 -14.72 13.46 1.59
CA MET A 352 -14.49 12.05 1.22
C MET A 352 -15.79 11.23 1.15
N ALA A 353 -16.95 11.84 1.42
CA ALA A 353 -18.27 11.21 1.45
C ALA A 353 -18.70 10.57 0.11
N LYS A 354 -17.92 10.75 -0.96
CA LYS A 354 -18.12 10.10 -2.25
C LYS A 354 -17.65 8.64 -2.26
N TYR A 355 -16.63 8.28 -1.48
CA TYR A 355 -16.09 6.91 -1.48
C TYR A 355 -17.06 5.85 -0.94
N PRO A 356 -17.72 6.04 0.22
CA PRO A 356 -18.75 5.09 0.67
C PRO A 356 -19.89 4.94 -0.36
N ARG A 357 -20.36 6.06 -0.94
CA ARG A 357 -21.37 6.05 -2.00
C ARG A 357 -20.96 5.24 -3.23
N LEU A 358 -19.69 5.30 -3.61
CA LEU A 358 -19.16 4.46 -4.69
C LEU A 358 -19.23 2.98 -4.33
N LEU A 359 -18.85 2.59 -3.10
CA LEU A 359 -18.95 1.20 -2.66
C LEU A 359 -20.39 0.69 -2.62
N TYR A 360 -21.34 1.51 -2.15
CA TYR A 360 -22.78 1.18 -2.20
C TYR A 360 -23.28 1.00 -3.64
N MET A 361 -22.76 1.76 -4.60
CA MET A 361 -23.14 1.61 -6.00
C MET A 361 -22.51 0.37 -6.65
N ILE A 362 -21.26 0.07 -6.30
CA ILE A 362 -20.52 -1.11 -6.78
C ILE A 362 -21.11 -2.41 -6.20
N HIS A 363 -21.66 -2.36 -4.99
CA HIS A 363 -22.35 -3.49 -4.36
C HIS A 363 -23.39 -4.13 -5.31
N ASP A 364 -24.17 -3.31 -6.02
CA ASP A 364 -25.26 -3.80 -6.88
C ASP A 364 -24.73 -4.45 -8.17
N THR A 365 -23.47 -4.20 -8.54
CA THR A 365 -22.84 -4.81 -9.72
C THR A 365 -22.16 -6.14 -9.42
N MET A 366 -22.00 -6.49 -8.14
CA MET A 366 -21.42 -7.78 -7.71
C MET A 366 -22.44 -8.90 -7.90
N VAL A 367 -22.32 -9.58 -9.03
CA VAL A 367 -23.12 -10.73 -9.44
C VAL A 367 -22.16 -11.88 -9.74
N ASP A 368 -22.57 -13.11 -9.42
CA ASP A 368 -21.75 -14.29 -9.66
C ASP A 368 -21.33 -14.34 -11.12
N VAL A 369 -20.04 -14.61 -11.34
CA VAL A 369 -19.50 -14.74 -12.69
C VAL A 369 -19.92 -16.11 -13.19
N ASP A 370 -20.76 -16.18 -14.22
CA ASP A 370 -21.02 -17.42 -14.94
C ASP A 370 -19.70 -17.90 -15.57
N VAL A 371 -18.98 -18.74 -14.86
CA VAL A 371 -17.87 -19.52 -15.42
C VAL A 371 -18.55 -20.57 -16.28
N GLY A 372 -18.53 -20.35 -17.60
CA GLY A 372 -19.32 -21.05 -18.61
C GLY A 372 -19.58 -22.53 -18.28
N GLY A 373 -20.86 -22.90 -18.31
CA GLY A 373 -21.30 -24.27 -18.11
C GLY A 373 -20.58 -25.22 -19.06
N GLU A 374 -19.99 -26.26 -18.48
CA GLU A 374 -19.69 -27.47 -19.24
C GLU A 374 -20.98 -27.89 -19.94
N MET A 375 -20.92 -27.93 -21.27
CA MET A 375 -21.91 -28.56 -22.11
C MET A 375 -22.11 -29.98 -21.57
N ARG A 376 -23.21 -30.20 -20.87
CA ARG A 376 -23.73 -31.55 -20.66
C ARG A 376 -24.08 -32.08 -22.04
N GLU A 377 -23.18 -32.84 -22.64
CA GLU A 377 -23.53 -33.74 -23.73
C GLU A 377 -24.64 -34.66 -23.20
N GLY A 378 -25.86 -34.35 -23.60
CA GLY A 378 -27.02 -35.18 -23.33
C GLY A 378 -26.83 -36.52 -24.02
N THR A 379 -26.56 -37.54 -23.23
CA THR A 379 -26.79 -38.93 -23.62
C THR A 379 -28.29 -39.17 -23.56
N THR A 380 -28.96 -39.16 -24.72
CA THR A 380 -30.03 -40.08 -25.12
C THR A 380 -30.32 -39.88 -26.60
#